data_AF-A0A2M7RMJ8-F1
#
_entry.id   AF-A0A2M7RMJ8-F1
#
_cell.length_a   1.000
_cell.length_b   1.000
_cell.length_c   1.000
_cell.angle_alpha   90.00
_cell.angle_beta   90.00
_cell.angle_gamma   90.00
#
_symmetry.space_group_name_H-M   'P 1'
#
loop_
_entity.id
_entity.type
_entity.pdbx_description
1 polymer ?
#
loop_
_entity_poly.entity_id
_entity_poly.type
_entity_poly.pdbx_seq_one_letter_code
_entity_poly.pdbx_strand_id
1 'polypeptide(L)'
;AAFASVQGEINNILAAQRAPSGGNSGPAYGNVKRGQVIGSQGNSGYSFGSHLHFGLYRGSQDIDPMPYLNNGTLSWPLSNPTVTQGYWGEFSHRGVGWPGGIDMSQYFGAPVRAAADGTIIFNGYNGATFGHYIIMNHGNGLQTLYAHMQ
;
A
#
# COMPACT_ATOMS: atom_id res chain seq x y z
N ALA A 1 -10.61 8.15 -16.38
CA ALA A 1 -10.85 6.79 -15.88
C ALA A 1 -10.11 6.65 -14.55
N ALA A 2 -10.72 6.12 -13.50
CA ALA A 2 -10.22 6.17 -12.11
C ALA A 2 -8.75 5.75 -11.92
N PHE A 3 -8.22 4.89 -12.79
CA PHE A 3 -6.82 4.47 -12.78
C PHE A 3 -5.80 5.60 -13.01
N ALA A 4 -6.09 6.55 -13.92
CA ALA A 4 -5.20 7.67 -14.16
C ALA A 4 -5.18 8.66 -12.98
N SER A 5 -6.30 8.79 -12.25
CA SER A 5 -6.35 9.59 -11.02
C SER A 5 -5.61 8.94 -9.85
N VAL A 6 -5.62 7.61 -9.76
CA VAL A 6 -4.88 6.83 -8.74
C VAL A 6 -3.37 6.99 -8.90
N GLN A 7 -2.85 6.74 -10.09
CA GLN A 7 -1.41 6.89 -10.35
C GLN A 7 -0.95 8.34 -10.21
N GLY A 8 -1.78 9.31 -10.62
CA GLY A 8 -1.51 10.73 -10.43
C GLY A 8 -1.43 11.13 -8.95
N GLU A 9 -2.33 10.63 -8.12
CA GLU A 9 -2.33 10.84 -6.66
C GLU A 9 -1.05 10.28 -6.02
N ILE A 10 -0.70 9.03 -6.33
CA ILE A 10 0.54 8.40 -5.86
C ILE A 10 1.74 9.26 -6.29
N ASN A 11 1.87 9.55 -7.58
CA ASN A 11 3.00 10.32 -8.11
C ASN A 11 3.14 11.68 -7.43
N ASN A 12 2.04 12.37 -7.13
CA ASN A 12 2.06 13.63 -6.42
C ASN A 12 2.57 13.47 -4.98
N ILE A 13 2.15 12.43 -4.25
CA ILE A 13 2.62 12.16 -2.89
C ILE A 13 4.10 11.77 -2.89
N LEU A 14 4.51 10.87 -3.80
CA LEU A 14 5.89 10.39 -3.89
C LEU A 14 6.86 11.50 -4.33
N ALA A 15 6.46 12.35 -5.30
CA ALA A 15 7.25 13.49 -5.76
C ALA A 15 7.37 14.59 -4.70
N ALA A 16 6.33 14.80 -3.91
CA ALA A 16 6.36 15.80 -2.87
C ALA A 16 7.25 15.36 -1.69
N GLN A 17 7.39 14.06 -1.44
CA GLN A 17 7.89 13.52 -0.14
C GLN A 17 7.19 14.18 1.07
N ARG A 18 5.99 14.75 0.85
CA ARG A 18 5.25 15.54 1.83
C ARG A 18 4.26 14.63 2.55
N ALA A 19 4.27 14.69 3.88
CA ALA A 19 3.06 14.44 4.65
C ALA A 19 1.97 15.40 4.14
N PRO A 20 0.71 14.96 3.99
CA PRO A 20 -0.33 15.82 3.45
C PRO A 20 -0.45 17.08 4.32
N SER A 21 -0.32 18.24 3.67
CA SER A 21 -0.69 19.53 4.23
C SER A 21 -2.22 19.57 4.31
N GLY A 22 -2.77 19.20 5.47
CA GLY A 22 -4.20 19.34 5.77
C GLY A 22 -4.74 18.22 6.65
N GLY A 23 -4.51 18.31 7.96
CA GLY A 23 -5.11 17.43 8.97
C GLY A 23 -4.08 16.86 9.93
N ASN A 24 -3.80 17.60 11.00
CA ASN A 24 -2.92 17.25 12.11
C ASN A 24 -1.49 16.84 11.71
N SER A 25 -0.55 17.73 12.02
CA SER A 25 0.84 17.37 12.32
C SER A 25 0.87 16.39 13.50
N GLY A 26 0.53 15.13 13.24
CA GLY A 26 0.96 14.02 14.07
C GLY A 26 2.49 14.01 14.11
N PRO A 27 3.09 13.39 15.14
CA PRO A 27 4.54 13.23 15.17
C PRO A 27 4.96 12.63 13.83
N ALA A 28 6.11 13.05 13.27
CA ALA A 28 6.79 12.26 12.25
C ALA A 28 6.64 10.81 12.70
N TYR A 29 5.99 9.96 11.91
CA TYR A 29 5.42 8.66 12.33
C TYR A 29 6.45 7.64 12.84
N GLY A 30 7.67 8.11 13.16
CA GLY A 30 8.75 7.38 13.76
C GLY A 30 9.43 6.51 12.73
N ASN A 31 10.58 5.98 13.14
CA ASN A 31 11.12 4.82 12.47
C ASN A 31 10.19 3.63 12.78
N VAL A 32 9.61 3.07 11.74
CA VAL A 32 8.82 1.84 11.79
C VAL A 32 9.74 0.70 11.41
N LYS A 33 9.72 -0.37 12.20
CA LYS A 33 10.52 -1.57 11.94
C LYS A 33 9.78 -2.57 11.05
N ARG A 34 10.53 -3.31 10.24
CA ARG A 34 10.03 -4.47 9.50
C ARG A 34 9.22 -5.37 10.44
N GLY A 35 8.00 -5.71 10.05
CA GLY A 35 7.08 -6.54 10.82
C GLY A 35 6.27 -5.80 11.90
N GLN A 36 6.55 -4.53 12.18
CA GLN A 36 5.76 -3.71 13.09
C GLN A 36 4.34 -3.52 12.53
N VAL A 37 3.33 -3.64 13.40
CA VAL A 37 1.93 -3.39 13.02
C VAL A 37 1.74 -1.90 12.76
N ILE A 38 1.18 -1.58 11.60
CA ILE A 38 0.91 -0.21 11.12
C ILE A 38 -0.59 0.05 10.89
N GLY A 39 -1.42 -0.96 11.08
CA GLY A 39 -2.89 -0.86 11.08
C GLY A 39 -3.53 -2.22 10.86
N SER A 40 -4.72 -2.25 10.27
CA SER A 40 -5.48 -3.48 10.04
C SER A 40 -6.11 -3.54 8.65
N GLN A 41 -6.28 -4.76 8.13
CA GLN A 41 -6.96 -5.02 6.86
C GLN A 41 -8.43 -4.56 6.98
N GLY A 42 -8.90 -3.82 5.97
CA GLY A 42 -10.25 -3.28 5.97
C GLY A 42 -11.01 -3.57 4.68
N ASN A 43 -11.98 -2.70 4.40
CA ASN A 43 -12.78 -2.69 3.18
C ASN A 43 -13.22 -1.25 2.89
N SER A 44 -12.28 -0.31 2.94
CA SER A 44 -12.55 1.12 2.74
C SER A 44 -12.19 1.56 1.32
N GLY A 45 -12.78 2.67 0.85
CA GLY A 45 -12.55 3.18 -0.50
C GLY A 45 -13.23 2.36 -1.59
N TYR A 46 -12.65 2.33 -2.78
CA TYR A 46 -13.16 1.56 -3.93
C TYR A 46 -12.78 0.09 -3.83
N SER A 47 -13.34 -0.62 -2.84
CA SER A 47 -13.04 -2.02 -2.57
C SER A 47 -14.29 -2.89 -2.77
N PHE A 48 -14.13 -4.07 -3.39
CA PHE A 48 -15.22 -5.03 -3.62
C PHE A 48 -15.38 -6.07 -2.51
N GLY A 49 -14.51 -6.06 -1.50
CA GLY A 49 -14.50 -7.00 -0.39
C GLY A 49 -13.26 -6.82 0.49
N SER A 50 -13.23 -7.47 1.66
CA SER A 50 -12.12 -7.31 2.60
C SER A 50 -10.78 -7.78 2.01
N HIS A 51 -9.86 -6.85 1.77
CA HIS A 51 -8.51 -7.12 1.28
C HIS A 51 -7.56 -5.95 1.61
N LEU A 52 -6.27 -6.19 1.47
CA LEU A 52 -5.21 -5.18 1.49
C LEU A 52 -4.69 -5.01 0.06
N HIS A 53 -4.70 -3.78 -0.44
CA HIS A 53 -3.93 -3.44 -1.62
C HIS A 53 -2.51 -3.07 -1.20
N PHE A 54 -1.52 -3.79 -1.74
CA PHE A 54 -0.10 -3.59 -1.43
C PHE A 54 0.67 -3.17 -2.67
N GLY A 55 1.16 -1.93 -2.67
CA GLY A 55 1.96 -1.39 -3.76
C GLY A 55 3.44 -1.26 -3.42
N LEU A 56 4.29 -1.38 -4.44
CA LEU A 56 5.73 -1.16 -4.34
C LEU A 56 6.19 -0.19 -5.42
N TYR A 57 6.97 0.80 -5.01
CA TYR A 57 7.40 1.89 -5.88
C TYR A 57 8.90 2.16 -5.73
N ARG A 58 9.52 2.61 -6.82
CA ARG A 58 10.85 3.23 -6.81
C ARG A 58 10.78 4.59 -7.49
N GLY A 59 10.80 5.66 -6.70
CA GLY A 59 10.47 6.99 -7.21
C GLY A 59 9.03 7.02 -7.75
N SER A 60 8.82 7.45 -8.99
CA SER A 60 7.49 7.48 -9.63
C SER A 60 7.11 6.20 -10.38
N GLN A 61 7.96 5.17 -10.35
CA GLN A 61 7.73 3.91 -11.05
C GLN A 61 7.15 2.87 -10.10
N ASP A 62 6.04 2.25 -10.48
CA ASP A 62 5.53 1.05 -9.83
C ASP A 62 6.32 -0.19 -10.25
N ILE A 63 6.48 -1.11 -9.29
CA ILE A 63 7.25 -2.35 -9.45
C ILE A 63 6.41 -3.49 -8.92
N ASP A 64 6.49 -4.64 -9.59
CA ASP A 64 5.90 -5.88 -9.07
C ASP A 64 6.48 -6.22 -7.67
N PRO A 65 5.67 -6.26 -6.61
CA PRO A 65 6.13 -6.64 -5.28
C PRO A 65 6.45 -8.13 -5.13
N MET A 66 5.90 -9.01 -5.98
CA MET A 66 5.99 -10.46 -5.79
C MET A 66 7.43 -11.00 -5.72
N PRO A 67 8.37 -10.60 -6.59
CA PRO A 67 9.76 -11.05 -6.49
C PRO A 67 10.42 -10.68 -5.15
N TYR A 68 10.11 -9.51 -4.60
CA TYR A 68 10.67 -9.01 -3.34
C TYR A 68 10.06 -9.68 -2.11
N LEU A 69 8.79 -10.06 -2.20
CA LEU A 69 8.10 -10.82 -1.15
C LEU A 69 8.58 -12.28 -1.13
N ASN A 70 8.70 -12.90 -2.31
CA ASN A 70 9.09 -14.31 -2.44
C ASN A 70 10.54 -14.57 -2.03
N ASN A 71 11.45 -13.62 -2.28
CA ASN A 71 12.86 -13.76 -1.90
C ASN A 71 13.17 -13.22 -0.48
N GLY A 72 12.17 -12.72 0.25
CA GLY A 72 12.31 -12.23 1.62
C GLY A 72 12.94 -10.84 1.79
N THR A 73 13.23 -10.14 0.70
CA THR A 73 13.70 -8.74 0.73
C THR A 73 12.66 -7.86 1.43
N LEU A 74 11.39 -8.05 1.09
CA LEU A 74 10.24 -7.50 1.80
C LEU A 74 9.57 -8.61 2.60
N SER A 75 9.02 -8.26 3.76
CA SER A 75 8.07 -9.16 4.46
C SER A 75 6.70 -9.04 3.87
N TRP A 76 5.97 -10.15 3.89
CA TRP A 76 4.53 -10.15 3.70
C TRP A 76 3.86 -9.20 4.70
N PRO A 77 3.03 -8.25 4.23
CA PRO A 77 2.29 -7.33 5.09
C PRO A 77 1.22 -8.01 5.95
N LEU A 78 0.72 -9.15 5.51
CA LEU A 78 -0.23 -10.00 6.21
C LEU A 78 0.42 -11.36 6.50
N SER A 79 -0.06 -12.05 7.53
CA SER A 79 0.42 -13.40 7.85
C SER A 79 -0.33 -14.46 7.05
N ASN A 80 0.38 -15.26 6.27
CA ASN A 80 -0.17 -16.29 5.37
C ASN A 80 -1.34 -15.79 4.50
N PRO A 81 -1.16 -14.70 3.72
CA PRO A 81 -2.24 -14.17 2.91
C PRO A 81 -2.53 -15.06 1.70
N THR A 82 -3.76 -14.99 1.22
CA THR A 82 -4.11 -15.40 -0.14
C THR A 82 -3.96 -14.19 -1.05
N VAL A 83 -3.14 -14.29 -2.10
CA VAL A 83 -3.09 -13.26 -3.16
C VAL A 83 -4.34 -13.42 -4.01
N THR A 84 -5.21 -12.40 -4.01
CA THR A 84 -6.48 -12.38 -4.75
C THR A 84 -6.37 -11.66 -6.09
N GLN A 85 -5.32 -10.83 -6.26
CA GLN A 85 -4.98 -10.18 -7.52
C GLN A 85 -3.47 -9.97 -7.60
N GLY A 86 -2.86 -10.36 -8.72
CA GLY A 86 -1.47 -10.08 -9.05
C GLY A 86 -1.26 -8.71 -9.68
N TYR A 87 0.01 -8.38 -9.89
CA TYR A 87 0.46 -7.10 -10.43
C TYR A 87 -0.13 -6.88 -11.84
N TRP A 88 -0.65 -5.68 -12.11
CA TRP A 88 -1.39 -5.34 -13.34
C TRP A 88 -2.53 -6.30 -13.70
N GLY A 89 -3.09 -7.00 -12.71
CA GLY A 89 -4.24 -7.88 -12.92
C GLY A 89 -3.88 -9.29 -13.37
N GLU A 90 -2.61 -9.70 -13.22
CA GLU A 90 -2.24 -11.12 -13.30
C GLU A 90 -3.10 -11.91 -12.29
N PHE A 91 -3.71 -13.02 -12.72
CA PHE A 91 -4.71 -13.79 -11.95
C PHE A 91 -6.02 -13.06 -11.58
N SER A 92 -6.27 -11.83 -12.06
CA SER A 92 -7.55 -11.16 -11.86
C SER A 92 -8.65 -11.84 -12.69
N HIS A 93 -9.74 -12.27 -12.06
CA HIS A 93 -10.92 -12.80 -12.76
C HIS A 93 -11.64 -11.76 -13.66
N ARG A 94 -11.19 -10.50 -13.65
CA ARG A 94 -11.78 -9.40 -14.41
C ARG A 94 -10.89 -8.85 -15.52
N GLY A 95 -9.62 -9.25 -15.62
CA GLY A 95 -8.67 -8.66 -16.58
C GLY A 95 -8.39 -7.17 -16.34
N VAL A 96 -8.69 -6.67 -15.13
CA VAL A 96 -8.51 -5.28 -14.72
C VAL A 96 -7.74 -5.32 -13.40
N GLY A 97 -6.48 -4.92 -13.42
CA GLY A 97 -5.67 -4.77 -12.21
C GLY A 97 -5.69 -3.33 -11.71
N TRP A 98 -5.69 -3.17 -10.39
CA TRP A 98 -5.31 -1.88 -9.82
C TRP A 98 -3.84 -1.59 -10.14
N PRO A 99 -3.51 -0.39 -10.66
CA PRO A 99 -2.15 -0.04 -11.00
C PRO A 99 -1.28 -0.03 -9.74
N GLY A 100 -0.06 -0.54 -9.90
CA GLY A 100 1.00 -0.37 -8.93
C GLY A 100 1.01 -1.28 -7.70
N GLY A 101 0.28 -2.39 -7.71
CA GLY A 101 0.31 -3.33 -6.59
C GLY A 101 -0.35 -4.69 -6.81
N ILE A 102 -0.39 -5.46 -5.74
CA ILE A 102 -1.11 -6.73 -5.61
C ILE A 102 -2.22 -6.60 -4.57
N ASP A 103 -3.28 -7.39 -4.71
CA ASP A 103 -4.32 -7.49 -3.70
C ASP A 103 -4.18 -8.81 -2.96
N MET A 104 -4.24 -8.73 -1.63
CA MET A 104 -4.09 -9.88 -0.76
C MET A 104 -5.11 -9.85 0.38
N SER A 105 -5.56 -11.02 0.82
CA SER A 105 -6.54 -11.12 1.91
C SER A 105 -6.15 -12.19 2.92
N GLN A 106 -6.41 -11.89 4.19
CA GLN A 106 -6.39 -12.84 5.28
C GLN A 106 -7.79 -12.90 5.92
N TYR A 107 -8.09 -12.00 6.86
CA TYR A 107 -9.42 -11.80 7.44
C TYR A 107 -9.64 -10.31 7.69
N PHE A 108 -10.89 -9.86 7.74
CA PHE A 108 -11.20 -8.46 8.09
C PHE A 108 -10.66 -8.12 9.49
N GLY A 109 -9.83 -7.09 9.59
CA GLY A 109 -9.14 -6.72 10.84
C GLY A 109 -7.80 -7.40 11.06
N ALA A 110 -7.32 -8.22 10.11
CA ALA A 110 -5.99 -8.81 10.19
C ALA A 110 -4.90 -7.72 10.37
N PRO A 111 -3.92 -7.89 11.28
CA PRO A 111 -2.86 -6.92 11.48
C PRO A 111 -2.05 -6.71 10.20
N VAL A 112 -1.99 -5.47 9.73
CA VAL A 112 -1.14 -5.04 8.61
C VAL A 112 0.21 -4.62 9.16
N ARG A 113 1.27 -5.20 8.60
CA ARG A 113 2.65 -5.02 9.06
C ARG A 113 3.51 -4.32 8.02
N ALA A 114 4.45 -3.52 8.48
CA ALA A 114 5.46 -2.92 7.63
C ALA A 114 6.32 -3.99 6.95
N ALA A 115 6.48 -3.86 5.63
CA ALA A 115 7.19 -4.83 4.81
C ALA A 115 8.71 -4.74 5.00
N ALA A 116 9.21 -3.54 5.33
CA ALA A 116 10.60 -3.25 5.62
C ALA A 116 10.72 -2.08 6.63
N ASP A 117 11.92 -1.89 7.18
CA ASP A 117 12.27 -0.72 7.98
C ASP A 117 12.03 0.56 7.18
N GLY A 118 11.50 1.60 7.81
CA GLY A 118 11.26 2.85 7.10
C GLY A 118 10.55 3.90 7.95
N THR A 119 10.01 4.90 7.27
CA THR A 119 9.23 5.99 7.86
C THR A 119 7.91 6.11 7.12
N ILE A 120 6.81 6.26 7.85
CA ILE A 120 5.52 6.58 7.21
C ILE A 120 5.60 8.04 6.75
N ILE A 121 5.43 8.24 5.44
CA ILE A 121 5.46 9.55 4.78
C ILE A 121 4.05 10.04 4.41
N PHE A 122 3.07 9.14 4.44
CA PHE A 122 1.67 9.48 4.24
C PHE A 122 0.78 8.54 5.06
N ASN A 123 -0.25 9.11 5.68
CA ASN A 123 -1.35 8.38 6.30
C ASN A 123 -2.60 9.22 6.09
N GLY A 124 -3.56 8.71 5.33
CA GLY A 124 -4.72 9.49 4.95
C GLY A 124 -5.85 8.64 4.43
N TYR A 125 -6.85 9.34 3.89
CA TYR A 125 -8.07 8.73 3.40
C TYR A 125 -8.46 9.29 2.03
N ASN A 126 -8.74 8.40 1.08
CA ASN A 126 -9.39 8.74 -0.18
C ASN A 126 -10.52 7.76 -0.49
N GLY A 127 -11.76 8.17 -0.21
CA GLY A 127 -12.95 7.34 -0.39
C GLY A 127 -13.25 6.98 -1.86
N ALA A 128 -12.73 7.72 -2.83
CA ALA A 128 -12.91 7.42 -4.24
C ALA A 128 -11.92 6.35 -4.76
N THR A 129 -10.83 6.10 -4.02
CA THR A 129 -9.74 5.22 -4.42
C THR A 129 -9.32 4.30 -3.27
N PHE A 130 -8.29 4.67 -2.52
CA PHE A 130 -7.56 3.81 -1.59
C PHE A 130 -8.26 3.56 -0.25
N GLY A 131 -9.33 4.28 0.07
CA GLY A 131 -9.87 4.27 1.42
C GLY A 131 -8.84 4.80 2.41
N HIS A 132 -8.72 4.17 3.58
CA HIS A 132 -7.61 4.43 4.49
C HIS A 132 -6.33 3.80 3.95
N TYR A 133 -5.26 4.60 3.87
CA TYR A 133 -4.00 4.12 3.34
C TYR A 133 -2.77 4.81 3.94
N ILE A 134 -1.67 4.05 3.94
CA ILE A 134 -0.36 4.46 4.40
C ILE A 134 0.64 4.31 3.26
N ILE A 135 1.56 5.26 3.15
CA ILE A 135 2.76 5.13 2.31
C ILE A 135 3.99 5.21 3.20
N MET A 136 4.88 4.22 3.08
CA MET A 136 6.15 4.18 3.78
C MET A 136 7.33 4.39 2.83
N ASN A 137 8.30 5.18 3.26
CA ASN A 137 9.60 5.32 2.62
C ASN A 137 10.65 4.45 3.33
N HIS A 138 11.35 3.63 2.56
CA HIS A 138 12.39 2.71 3.04
C HIS A 138 13.81 3.18 2.70
N GLY A 139 13.96 4.37 2.11
CA GLY A 139 15.23 4.89 1.61
C GLY A 139 15.55 4.43 0.18
N ASN A 140 16.57 5.03 -0.44
CA ASN A 140 17.00 4.74 -1.82
C ASN A 140 15.86 4.81 -2.86
N GLY A 141 14.85 5.65 -2.59
CA GLY A 141 13.66 5.80 -3.43
C GLY A 141 12.66 4.64 -3.33
N LEU A 142 12.89 3.62 -2.50
CA LEU A 142 11.97 2.49 -2.34
C LEU A 142 10.82 2.85 -1.39
N GLN A 143 9.58 2.64 -1.84
CA GLN A 143 8.40 3.01 -1.09
C GLN A 143 7.34 1.90 -1.17
N THR A 144 6.58 1.69 -0.09
CA THR A 144 5.45 0.77 -0.07
C THR A 144 4.15 1.50 0.23
N LEU A 145 3.05 1.00 -0.33
CA LEU A 145 1.70 1.52 -0.12
C LEU A 145 0.82 0.41 0.46
N TYR A 146 0.02 0.75 1.47
CA TYR A 146 -0.92 -0.13 2.15
C TYR A 146 -2.30 0.52 2.09
N ALA A 147 -3.26 -0.04 1.35
CA ALA A 147 -4.56 0.58 1.13
C ALA A 147 -5.75 -0.36 1.42
N HIS A 148 -6.95 0.20 1.43
CA HIS A 148 -8.20 -0.41 1.86
C HIS A 148 -8.20 -0.81 3.35
N MET A 149 -7.38 -0.12 4.16
CA MET A 149 -7.27 -0.36 5.60
C MET A 149 -8.53 0.08 6.37
N GLN A 150 -8.59 -0.22 7.67
CA GLN A 150 -9.60 0.35 8.58
C GLN A 150 -9.26 1.77 9.01
#